data_AF-A0A2D6Q922-F1
#
_entry.id   AF-A0A2D6Q922-F1
#
_cell.length_a   1.000
_cell.length_b   1.000
_cell.length_c   1.000
_cell.angle_alpha   90.00
_cell.angle_beta   90.00
_cell.angle_gamma   90.00
#
_symmetry.space_group_name_H-M   'P 1'
#
loop_
_entity.id
_entity.type
_entity.pdbx_description
1 polymer ?
#
loop_
_entity_poly.entity_id
_entity_poly.type
_entity_poly.pdbx_seq_one_letter_code
_entity_poly.pdbx_strand_id
1 'polypeptide(L)'
;MFNKKGYTDVSDTIFFVITFAIVALTIGVSIHLFYATQVDIRAQEAKILYGNVVEGIFENGLTDINGFDIYANANIDKSVAKNGDFYFEIDIRKDGVSKRQIFEGNREFKVSCDLPGPKLPKCYSGNIFVGGYDVFVIAGSNSFGRKI
;
A
#
# COMPACT_ATOMS: atom_id res chain seq x y z
N MET A 1 58.78 -35.80 11.23
CA MET A 1 58.67 -34.47 11.88
C MET A 1 57.88 -33.58 10.92
N PHE A 2 56.59 -33.34 11.18
CA PHE A 2 55.77 -32.53 10.27
C PHE A 2 56.22 -31.07 10.30
N ASN A 3 56.42 -30.47 9.13
CA ASN A 3 56.84 -29.08 8.99
C ASN A 3 55.71 -28.17 9.50
N LYS A 4 55.87 -27.63 10.72
CA LYS A 4 54.86 -26.80 11.40
C LYS A 4 54.38 -25.62 10.55
N LYS A 5 55.23 -25.11 9.65
CA LYS A 5 54.92 -23.98 8.75
C LYS A 5 53.90 -24.35 7.67
N GLY A 6 53.97 -25.55 7.09
CA GLY A 6 52.98 -26.00 6.11
C GLY A 6 51.64 -26.38 6.74
N TYR A 7 51.64 -26.82 8.00
CA TYR A 7 50.40 -27.10 8.74
C TYR A 7 49.64 -25.83 9.10
N THR A 8 50.34 -24.75 9.46
CA THR A 8 49.72 -23.43 9.69
C THR A 8 49.14 -22.88 8.39
N ASP A 9 49.86 -22.96 7.27
CA ASP A 9 49.38 -22.44 5.98
C ASP A 9 48.13 -23.18 5.48
N VAL A 10 48.06 -24.51 5.66
CA VAL A 10 46.87 -25.32 5.30
C VAL A 10 45.70 -25.05 6.25
N SER A 11 45.96 -24.95 7.55
CA SER A 11 44.94 -24.60 8.55
C SER A 11 44.34 -23.22 8.26
N ASP A 12 45.18 -22.22 8.00
CA ASP A 12 44.77 -20.85 7.71
C ASP A 12 43.95 -20.77 6.41
N THR A 13 44.34 -21.54 5.40
CA THR A 13 43.57 -21.67 4.15
C THR A 13 42.19 -22.29 4.39
N ILE A 14 42.09 -23.33 5.22
CA ILE A 14 40.81 -23.97 5.58
C ILE A 14 39.91 -22.98 6.33
N PHE A 15 40.45 -22.28 7.33
CA PHE A 15 39.70 -21.26 8.07
C PHE A 15 39.22 -20.12 7.18
N PHE A 16 40.04 -19.70 6.21
CA PHE A 16 39.66 -18.70 5.23
C PHE A 16 38.46 -19.15 4.38
N VAL A 17 38.51 -20.37 3.81
CA VAL A 17 37.39 -20.91 3.01
C VAL A 17 36.12 -21.06 3.85
N ILE A 18 36.22 -21.55 5.08
CA ILE A 18 35.07 -21.68 5.99
C ILE A 18 34.46 -20.30 6.28
N THR A 19 35.29 -19.29 6.52
CA THR A 19 34.81 -17.92 6.78
C THR A 19 34.04 -17.37 5.59
N PHE A 20 34.55 -17.55 4.36
CA PHE A 20 33.84 -17.14 3.15
C PHE A 20 32.54 -17.90 2.94
N ALA A 21 32.51 -19.20 3.22
CA ALA A 21 31.30 -20.01 3.14
C ALA A 21 30.23 -19.51 4.12
N ILE A 22 30.61 -19.18 5.36
CA ILE A 22 29.69 -18.62 6.37
C ILE A 22 29.15 -17.27 5.92
N VAL A 23 30.01 -16.38 5.40
CA VAL A 23 29.59 -15.05 4.91
C VAL A 23 28.62 -15.20 3.74
N ALA A 24 28.94 -16.04 2.75
CA ALA A 24 28.09 -16.29 1.59
C ALA A 24 26.72 -16.86 2.01
N LEU A 25 26.69 -17.81 2.94
CA LEU A 25 25.47 -18.41 3.46
C LEU A 25 24.62 -17.38 4.22
N THR A 26 25.25 -16.55 5.04
CA THR A 26 24.57 -15.47 5.78
C THR A 26 23.93 -14.44 4.85
N ILE A 27 24.66 -14.03 3.81
CA ILE A 27 24.13 -13.11 2.79
C ILE A 27 22.96 -13.78 2.04
N GLY A 28 23.13 -15.03 1.62
CA GLY A 28 22.10 -15.79 0.92
C GLY A 28 20.81 -15.92 1.73
N VAL A 29 20.92 -16.28 3.01
CA VAL A 29 19.76 -16.38 3.92
C VAL A 29 19.11 -15.01 4.14
N SER A 30 19.90 -13.96 4.34
CA SER A 30 19.37 -12.60 4.55
C SER A 30 18.57 -12.11 3.34
N ILE A 31 19.11 -12.30 2.13
CA ILE A 31 18.42 -11.97 0.88
C ILE A 31 17.13 -12.78 0.77
N HIS A 32 17.19 -14.07 1.06
CA HIS A 32 16.03 -14.94 0.93
C HIS A 32 14.91 -14.59 1.92
N LEU A 33 15.27 -14.23 3.16
CA LEU A 33 14.32 -13.78 4.17
C LEU A 33 13.70 -12.43 3.79
N PHE A 34 14.51 -11.49 3.31
CA PHE A 34 14.05 -10.18 2.87
C PHE A 34 13.02 -10.30 1.72
N TYR A 35 13.26 -11.18 0.76
CA TYR A 35 12.34 -11.43 -0.35
C TYR A 35 11.15 -12.34 -0.02
N ALA A 36 11.22 -13.07 1.09
CA ALA A 36 10.11 -13.89 1.57
C ALA A 36 9.05 -13.04 2.29
N THR A 37 9.47 -11.95 2.94
CA THR A 37 8.54 -11.04 3.62
C THR A 37 7.84 -10.13 2.61
N GLN A 38 6.64 -10.51 2.19
CA GLN A 38 5.72 -9.57 1.54
C GLN A 38 5.27 -8.55 2.58
N VAL A 39 5.69 -7.29 2.43
CA VAL A 39 5.21 -6.21 3.28
C VAL A 39 3.76 -5.92 2.88
N ASP A 40 2.85 -6.07 3.85
CA ASP A 40 1.44 -5.70 3.67
C ASP A 40 1.30 -4.18 3.69
N ILE A 41 1.29 -3.57 2.50
CA ILE A 41 1.14 -2.12 2.34
C ILE A 41 -0.31 -1.69 2.08
N ARG A 42 -1.27 -2.63 2.03
CA ARG A 42 -2.67 -2.33 1.68
C ARG A 42 -3.28 -1.25 2.56
N ALA A 43 -3.06 -1.34 3.87
CA ALA A 43 -3.57 -0.37 4.82
C ALA A 43 -2.93 1.02 4.64
N GLN A 44 -1.63 1.08 4.33
CA GLN A 44 -0.91 2.32 4.14
C GLN A 44 -1.33 3.01 2.84
N GLU A 45 -1.44 2.25 1.75
CA GLU A 45 -1.92 2.77 0.47
C GLU A 45 -3.38 3.24 0.53
N ALA A 46 -4.27 2.48 1.19
CA ALA A 46 -5.65 2.90 1.38
C ALA A 46 -5.73 4.24 2.14
N LYS A 47 -4.86 4.43 3.14
CA LYS A 47 -4.76 5.68 3.90
C LYS A 47 -4.20 6.83 3.06
N ILE A 48 -3.20 6.58 2.22
CA ILE A 48 -2.65 7.60 1.30
C ILE A 48 -3.72 8.00 0.28
N LEU A 49 -4.40 7.03 -0.32
CA LEU A 49 -5.49 7.29 -1.27
C LEU A 49 -6.61 8.11 -0.62
N TYR A 50 -7.03 7.73 0.59
CA TYR A 50 -7.97 8.54 1.37
C TYR A 50 -7.47 9.97 1.58
N GLY A 51 -6.21 10.14 2.00
CA GLY A 51 -5.60 11.45 2.21
C GLY A 51 -5.66 12.33 0.96
N ASN A 52 -5.25 11.79 -0.19
CA ASN A 52 -5.26 12.51 -1.46
C ASN A 52 -6.70 12.91 -1.86
N VAL A 53 -7.68 12.01 -1.68
CA VAL A 53 -9.09 12.32 -1.97
C VAL A 53 -9.57 13.48 -1.09
N VAL A 54 -9.29 13.41 0.22
CA VAL A 54 -9.69 14.42 1.18
C VAL A 54 -9.02 15.78 0.88
N GLU A 55 -7.73 15.78 0.60
CA GLU A 55 -6.97 16.97 0.23
C GLU A 55 -7.52 17.61 -1.05
N GLY A 56 -7.80 16.80 -2.09
CA GLY A 56 -8.41 17.29 -3.32
C GLY A 56 -9.80 17.91 -3.13
N ILE A 57 -10.58 17.43 -2.15
CA ILE A 57 -11.87 18.03 -1.76
C ILE A 57 -11.66 19.35 -1.01
N PHE A 58 -10.67 19.44 -0.13
CA PHE A 58 -10.38 20.65 0.64
C PHE A 58 -9.82 21.79 -0.23
N GLU A 59 -8.88 21.49 -1.13
CA GLU A 59 -8.19 22.51 -1.93
C GLU A 59 -9.10 23.13 -3.01
N ASN A 60 -9.91 22.31 -3.68
CA ASN A 60 -10.77 22.77 -4.78
C ASN A 60 -12.18 23.18 -4.32
N GLY A 61 -12.56 22.78 -3.11
CA GLY A 61 -13.90 22.93 -2.57
C GLY A 61 -14.95 22.12 -3.35
N LEU A 62 -16.17 22.11 -2.82
CA LEU A 62 -17.35 21.52 -3.47
C LEU A 62 -18.17 22.57 -4.24
N THR A 63 -17.49 23.44 -4.97
CA THR A 63 -18.11 24.59 -5.68
C THR A 63 -19.08 24.16 -6.77
N ASP A 64 -18.78 23.07 -7.49
CA ASP A 64 -19.72 22.39 -8.39
C ASP A 64 -19.81 20.90 -8.06
N ILE A 65 -20.86 20.54 -7.32
CA ILE A 65 -21.12 19.16 -6.93
C ILE A 65 -21.34 18.28 -8.15
N ASN A 66 -21.82 18.76 -9.30
CA ASN A 66 -22.10 17.92 -10.47
C ASN A 66 -20.88 17.81 -11.39
N GLY A 67 -20.03 18.83 -11.41
CA GLY A 67 -18.81 18.90 -12.23
C GLY A 67 -17.54 18.38 -11.56
N PHE A 68 -17.56 18.07 -10.26
CA PHE A 68 -16.36 17.63 -9.53
C PHE A 68 -15.73 16.37 -10.16
N ASP A 69 -14.55 16.52 -10.75
CA ASP A 69 -13.68 15.44 -11.23
C ASP A 69 -12.56 15.20 -10.23
N ILE A 70 -12.72 14.17 -9.41
CA ILE A 70 -11.75 13.78 -8.37
C ILE A 70 -10.37 13.46 -8.96
N TYR A 71 -10.29 12.96 -10.20
CA TYR A 71 -9.00 12.62 -10.79
C TYR A 71 -8.19 13.86 -11.17
N ALA A 72 -8.88 14.88 -11.68
CA ALA A 72 -8.27 16.18 -11.97
C ALA A 72 -7.88 16.91 -10.67
N ASN A 73 -8.70 16.76 -9.62
CA ASN A 73 -8.61 17.57 -8.41
C ASN A 73 -7.75 16.94 -7.29
N ALA A 74 -7.65 15.60 -7.22
CA ALA A 74 -6.93 14.89 -6.17
C ALA A 74 -5.59 14.28 -6.63
N ASN A 75 -5.12 14.64 -7.83
CA ASN A 75 -3.89 14.10 -8.44
C ASN A 75 -3.83 12.56 -8.41
N ILE A 76 -4.98 11.92 -8.63
CA ILE A 76 -5.11 10.47 -8.68
C ILE A 76 -5.03 10.06 -10.14
N ASP A 77 -4.07 9.21 -10.48
CA ASP A 77 -4.00 8.63 -11.83
C ASP A 77 -5.19 7.68 -12.05
N LYS A 78 -5.94 7.91 -13.13
CA LYS A 78 -7.06 7.04 -13.57
C LYS A 78 -6.63 5.59 -13.78
N SER A 79 -5.34 5.33 -14.02
CA SER A 79 -4.79 3.98 -14.12
C SER A 79 -4.92 3.17 -12.82
N VAL A 80 -4.87 3.85 -11.66
CA VAL A 80 -4.95 3.23 -10.33
C VAL A 80 -6.31 2.57 -10.12
N ALA A 81 -7.40 3.24 -10.50
CA ALA A 81 -8.75 2.68 -10.43
C ALA A 81 -8.99 1.57 -11.48
N LYS A 82 -8.35 1.65 -12.65
CA LYS A 82 -8.52 0.66 -13.74
C LYS A 82 -7.85 -0.69 -13.47
N ASN A 83 -6.78 -0.71 -12.66
CA ASN A 83 -6.04 -1.93 -12.37
C ASN A 83 -6.79 -2.90 -11.43
N GLY A 84 -7.92 -2.48 -10.84
CA GLY A 84 -8.78 -3.33 -10.01
C GLY A 84 -8.26 -3.57 -8.58
N ASP A 85 -7.05 -3.11 -8.27
CA ASP A 85 -6.43 -3.21 -6.95
C ASP A 85 -6.89 -2.12 -5.97
N PHE A 86 -7.55 -1.07 -6.47
CA PHE A 86 -7.98 0.08 -5.69
C PHE A 86 -9.47 0.34 -5.83
N TYR A 87 -10.02 0.97 -4.81
CA TYR A 87 -11.41 1.40 -4.75
C TYR A 87 -11.51 2.69 -3.96
N PHE A 88 -12.37 3.60 -4.40
CA PHE A 88 -12.82 4.69 -3.54
C PHE A 88 -14.25 5.07 -3.84
N GLU A 89 -14.95 5.50 -2.80
CA GLU A 89 -16.30 6.04 -2.88
C GLU A 89 -16.39 7.32 -2.06
N ILE A 90 -17.05 8.31 -2.64
CA ILE A 90 -17.27 9.62 -2.04
C ILE A 90 -18.77 9.85 -2.06
N ASP A 91 -19.37 9.99 -0.89
CA ASP A 91 -20.80 10.28 -0.72
C ASP A 91 -20.95 11.67 -0.09
N ILE A 92 -21.40 12.63 -0.89
CA ILE A 92 -21.61 14.02 -0.51
C ILE A 92 -23.05 14.17 -0.05
N ARG A 93 -23.24 14.43 1.24
CA ARG A 93 -24.54 14.58 1.91
C ARG A 93 -24.77 16.01 2.34
N LYS A 94 -26.04 16.43 2.32
CA LYS A 94 -26.51 17.67 2.93
C LYS A 94 -27.77 17.38 3.72
N ASP A 95 -27.79 17.77 4.99
CA ASP A 95 -28.92 17.53 5.91
C ASP A 95 -29.32 16.03 5.97
N GLY A 96 -28.33 15.13 5.95
CA GLY A 96 -28.53 13.68 5.96
C GLY A 96 -28.96 13.06 4.63
N VAL A 97 -29.18 13.86 3.57
CA VAL A 97 -29.57 13.37 2.24
C VAL A 97 -28.36 13.34 1.31
N SER A 98 -28.06 12.17 0.74
CA SER A 98 -27.04 12.04 -0.31
C SER A 98 -27.43 12.86 -1.53
N LYS A 99 -26.56 13.79 -1.93
CA LYS A 99 -26.71 14.64 -3.10
C LYS A 99 -25.97 14.08 -4.29
N ARG A 100 -24.78 13.52 -4.06
CA ARG A 100 -23.98 12.87 -5.09
C ARG A 100 -23.14 11.77 -4.48
N GLN A 101 -23.09 10.66 -5.18
CA GLN A 101 -22.20 9.55 -4.88
C GLN A 101 -21.28 9.32 -6.08
N ILE A 102 -19.98 9.35 -5.84
CA ILE A 102 -18.95 9.03 -6.83
C ILE A 102 -18.37 7.68 -6.42
N PHE A 103 -18.35 6.73 -7.35
CA PHE A 103 -17.75 5.41 -7.12
C PHE A 103 -16.74 5.14 -8.22
N GLU A 104 -15.57 4.64 -7.86
CA GLU A 104 -14.51 4.31 -8.80
C GLU A 104 -13.73 3.08 -8.33
N GLY A 105 -13.23 2.28 -9.28
CA GLY A 105 -12.51 1.04 -9.00
C GLY A 105 -13.40 -0.20 -8.78
N ASN A 106 -12.88 -1.17 -8.03
CA ASN A 106 -13.57 -2.46 -7.85
C ASN A 106 -14.65 -2.41 -6.76
N ARG A 107 -15.92 -2.57 -7.15
CA ARG A 107 -17.09 -2.55 -6.25
C ARG A 107 -17.12 -3.68 -5.23
N GLU A 108 -16.44 -4.80 -5.48
CA GLU A 108 -16.36 -5.90 -4.51
C GLU A 108 -15.69 -5.48 -3.20
N PHE A 109 -14.88 -4.42 -3.24
CA PHE A 109 -14.22 -3.88 -2.06
C PHE A 109 -15.25 -3.35 -1.06
N LYS A 110 -16.36 -2.78 -1.50
CA LYS A 110 -17.41 -2.26 -0.60
C LYS A 110 -17.91 -3.31 0.39
N VAL A 111 -18.01 -4.56 -0.05
CA VAL A 111 -18.42 -5.69 0.82
C VAL A 111 -17.20 -6.31 1.51
N SER A 112 -16.07 -6.38 0.80
CA SER A 112 -14.87 -7.06 1.29
C SER A 112 -14.12 -6.28 2.37
N CYS A 113 -14.28 -4.96 2.45
CA CYS A 113 -13.67 -4.09 3.46
C CYS A 113 -14.05 -4.48 4.89
N ASP A 114 -15.29 -4.94 5.09
CA ASP A 114 -15.84 -5.28 6.42
C ASP A 114 -15.53 -6.72 6.85
N LEU A 115 -14.95 -7.52 5.95
CA LEU A 115 -14.69 -8.93 6.20
C LEU A 115 -13.26 -9.15 6.72
N PRO A 116 -13.08 -9.93 7.80
CA PRO A 116 -11.75 -10.29 8.27
C PRO A 116 -11.13 -11.37 7.38
N GLY A 117 -10.02 -11.05 6.70
CA GLY A 117 -9.29 -12.04 5.91
C GLY A 117 -7.89 -11.58 5.48
N PRO A 118 -6.90 -12.50 5.41
CA PRO A 118 -5.51 -12.14 5.09
C PRO A 118 -5.32 -11.73 3.62
N LYS A 119 -6.21 -12.16 2.72
CA LYS A 119 -6.17 -11.85 1.27
C LYS A 119 -7.20 -10.79 0.85
N LEU A 120 -7.92 -10.22 1.81
CA LEU A 120 -8.96 -9.23 1.54
C LEU A 120 -8.36 -7.82 1.52
N PRO A 121 -8.97 -6.88 0.78
CA PRO A 121 -8.54 -5.49 0.77
C PRO A 121 -8.57 -4.87 2.17
N LYS A 122 -7.70 -3.89 2.38
CA LYS A 122 -7.77 -3.01 3.54
C LYS A 122 -8.35 -1.68 3.12
N CYS A 123 -9.22 -1.14 3.97
CA CYS A 123 -9.95 0.07 3.66
C CYS A 123 -9.83 1.07 4.80
N TYR A 124 -9.91 2.34 4.43
CA TYR A 124 -9.91 3.48 5.32
C TYR A 124 -11.12 4.34 4.97
N SER A 125 -11.92 4.68 5.97
CA SER A 125 -13.10 5.51 5.79
C SER A 125 -13.17 6.62 6.84
N GLY A 126 -13.86 7.69 6.51
CA GLY A 126 -14.07 8.81 7.41
C GLY A 126 -15.05 9.83 6.85
N ASN A 127 -15.64 10.61 7.74
CA ASN A 127 -16.47 11.75 7.38
C ASN A 127 -15.66 13.03 7.49
N ILE A 128 -15.82 13.94 6.53
CA ILE A 128 -15.27 15.29 6.57
C ILE A 128 -16.39 16.30 6.33
N PHE A 129 -16.30 17.47 6.95
CA PHE A 129 -17.27 18.54 6.78
C PHE A 129 -16.67 19.68 5.98
N VAL A 130 -17.21 19.97 4.79
CA VAL A 130 -16.68 20.98 3.87
C VAL A 130 -17.82 21.78 3.28
N GLY A 131 -17.79 23.11 3.44
CA GLY A 131 -18.75 24.02 2.78
C GLY A 131 -20.22 23.80 3.14
N GLY A 132 -20.52 23.26 4.32
CA GLY A 132 -21.89 22.92 4.73
C GLY A 132 -22.37 21.54 4.28
N TYR A 133 -21.50 20.73 3.69
CA TYR A 133 -21.76 19.35 3.29
C TYR A 133 -21.00 18.38 4.19
N ASP A 134 -21.65 17.25 4.49
CA ASP A 134 -21.03 16.10 5.14
C ASP A 134 -20.59 15.12 4.06
N VAL A 135 -19.29 14.89 3.93
CA VAL A 135 -18.72 14.05 2.88
C VAL A 135 -18.14 12.80 3.52
N PHE A 136 -18.78 11.67 3.25
CA PHE A 136 -18.24 10.37 3.60
C PHE A 136 -17.30 9.91 2.50
N VAL A 137 -16.06 9.60 2.87
CA VAL A 137 -15.06 9.05 1.95
C VAL A 137 -14.66 7.67 2.45
N ILE A 138 -14.63 6.71 1.54
CA ILE A 138 -14.03 5.39 1.74
C ILE A 138 -13.00 5.16 0.64
N ALA A 139 -11.84 4.67 1.01
CA ALA A 139 -10.78 4.26 0.10
C ALA A 139 -10.27 2.87 0.49
N GLY A 140 -9.94 2.03 -0.48
CA GLY A 140 -9.48 0.68 -0.28
C GLY A 140 -8.35 0.30 -1.24
N SER A 141 -7.44 -0.54 -0.76
CA SER A 141 -6.36 -1.14 -1.55
C SER A 141 -6.27 -2.65 -1.29
N ASN A 142 -6.01 -3.40 -2.35
CA ASN A 142 -5.62 -4.81 -2.32
C ASN A 142 -4.23 -5.05 -2.94
N SER A 143 -3.45 -3.98 -3.11
CA SER A 143 -2.07 -4.08 -3.59
C SER A 143 -1.18 -4.67 -2.51
N PHE A 144 -0.58 -5.82 -2.81
CA PHE A 144 0.54 -6.33 -2.04
C PHE A 144 1.79 -5.62 -2.53
N GLY A 145 2.63 -5.13 -1.62
CA GLY A 145 3.87 -4.45 -1.97
C GLY A 145 4.64 -5.31 -2.95
N ARG A 146 4.88 -4.79 -4.16
CA ARG A 146 5.60 -5.53 -5.18
C ARG A 146 6.94 -5.96 -4.59
N LYS A 147 7.29 -7.23 -4.82
CA LYS A 147 8.69 -7.66 -4.72
C LYS A 147 9.49 -6.73 -5.63
N ILE A 148 10.35 -5.90 -5.04
CA ILE A 148 11.30 -5.05 -5.78
C ILE A 148 12.49 -5.91 -6.19
#